data_AF-A0A932HVK5-F1
#
_entry.id   AF-A0A932HVK5-F1
#
_cell.length_a   1.000
_cell.length_b   1.000
_cell.length_c   1.000
_cell.angle_alpha   90.00
_cell.angle_beta   90.00
_cell.angle_gamma   90.00
#
_symmetry.space_group_name_H-M   'P 1'
#
loop_
_entity.id
_entity.type
_entity.pdbx_description
1 polymer ?
#
loop_
_entity_poly.entity_id
_entity_poly.type
_entity_poly.pdbx_seq_one_letter_code
_entity_poly.pdbx_strand_id
1 'polypeptide(L)'
;KTFYIKRIIGIPGERVLVKNGVIRVYSNAETAGVTLSETYLSLGVLTIGDTDTTLGADEYFMLGDNRYFSFDSRNWGTLRKGDIIGVVRLRLWPLRGAHTFEAPSYEGGQK
;
A
#
# COMPACT_ATOMS: atom_id res chain seq x y z
N LYS A 1 -2.03 11.75 21.15
CA LYS A 1 -1.68 11.39 19.74
C LYS A 1 -2.11 9.95 19.51
N THR A 2 -2.71 9.67 18.34
CA THR A 2 -3.11 8.32 17.95
C THR A 2 -2.22 7.88 16.81
N PHE A 3 -1.71 6.65 16.87
CA PHE A 3 -0.83 6.09 15.85
C PHE A 3 -1.51 4.91 15.17
N TYR A 4 -1.28 4.77 13.87
CA TYR A 4 -1.86 3.72 13.04
C TYR A 4 -0.75 2.96 12.34
N ILE A 5 -0.99 1.68 12.10
CA ILE A 5 -0.18 0.86 11.19
C ILE A 5 -1.02 0.59 9.95
N LYS A 6 -0.44 0.88 8.79
CA LYS A 6 -1.00 0.65 7.45
C LYS A 6 0.14 0.23 6.52
N ARG A 7 -0.20 -0.46 5.44
CA ARG A 7 0.72 -0.83 4.38
C ARG A 7 0.78 0.27 3.33
N ILE A 8 1.99 0.61 2.89
CA ILE A 8 2.19 1.49 1.74
C ILE A 8 1.82 0.70 0.48
N ILE A 9 0.94 1.27 -0.33
CA ILE A 9 0.44 0.69 -1.58
C ILE A 9 0.92 1.51 -2.78
N GLY A 10 1.01 2.82 -2.64
CA GLY A 10 1.59 3.70 -3.64
C GLY A 10 2.62 4.66 -3.02
N ILE A 11 3.67 4.95 -3.78
CA ILE A 11 4.78 5.85 -3.42
C ILE A 11 4.78 7.12 -4.30
N PRO A 12 5.56 8.15 -3.94
CA PRO A 12 5.58 9.40 -4.68
C PRO A 12 5.73 9.27 -6.20
N GLY A 13 4.87 9.96 -6.93
CA GLY A 13 4.84 9.95 -8.40
C GLY A 13 4.09 8.78 -9.02
N GLU A 14 3.56 7.83 -8.25
CA GLU A 14 2.69 6.79 -8.79
C GLU A 14 1.23 7.24 -8.86
N ARG A 15 0.43 6.57 -9.67
CA ARG A 15 -1.03 6.64 -9.62
C ARG A 15 -1.60 5.32 -9.13
N VAL A 16 -2.48 5.39 -8.14
CA VAL A 16 -3.18 4.24 -7.57
C VAL A 16 -4.64 4.28 -8.01
N LEU A 17 -5.07 3.18 -8.64
CA LEU A 17 -6.46 2.93 -9.02
C LEU A 17 -6.99 1.74 -8.22
N VAL A 18 -7.98 2.01 -7.38
CA VAL A 18 -8.82 1.00 -6.74
C VAL A 18 -10.13 0.96 -7.52
N LYS A 19 -10.44 -0.17 -8.14
CA LYS A 19 -11.68 -0.34 -8.90
C LYS A 19 -12.05 -1.82 -9.01
N ASN A 20 -13.33 -2.15 -8.93
CA ASN A 20 -13.84 -3.53 -9.07
C ASN A 20 -13.15 -4.55 -8.14
N GLY A 21 -12.80 -4.13 -6.92
CA GLY A 21 -12.16 -5.02 -5.94
C GLY A 21 -10.66 -5.22 -6.12
N VAL A 22 -10.05 -4.66 -7.17
CA VAL A 22 -8.62 -4.79 -7.47
C VAL A 22 -7.89 -3.46 -7.38
N ILE A 23 -6.59 -3.52 -7.12
CA ILE A 23 -5.70 -2.36 -7.10
C ILE A 23 -4.77 -2.43 -8.31
N ARG A 24 -4.69 -1.35 -9.06
CA ARG A 24 -3.70 -1.15 -10.12
C ARG A 24 -2.82 0.05 -9.80
N VAL A 25 -1.51 -0.10 -9.93
CA VAL A 25 -0.53 0.97 -9.71
C VAL A 25 0.15 1.28 -11.03
N TYR A 26 0.25 2.57 -11.35
CA TYR A 26 0.88 3.07 -12.57
C TYR A 26 2.13 3.83 -12.17
N SER A 27 3.29 3.40 -12.68
CA SER A 27 4.54 4.14 -12.54
C SER A 27 4.54 5.33 -13.50
N ASN A 28 5.28 6.40 -13.18
CA ASN A 28 5.36 7.62 -14.01
C ASN A 28 5.73 7.37 -15.49
N ALA A 29 6.33 6.23 -15.82
CA ALA A 29 6.77 5.89 -17.18
C ALA A 29 5.83 4.93 -17.93
N GLU A 30 4.86 4.32 -17.25
CA GLU A 30 4.08 3.21 -17.81
C GLU A 30 2.62 3.59 -18.01
N THR A 31 2.14 3.43 -19.24
CA THR A 31 0.72 3.59 -19.58
C THR A 31 -0.11 2.40 -19.13
N ALA A 32 0.50 1.23 -18.99
CA ALA A 32 -0.12 0.01 -18.51
C ALA A 32 0.19 -0.18 -17.02
N GLY A 33 -0.77 0.12 -16.14
CA GLY A 33 -0.60 -0.09 -14.70
C GLY A 33 -0.55 -1.58 -14.35
N VAL A 34 0.22 -1.91 -13.32
CA VAL A 34 0.39 -3.26 -12.79
C VAL A 34 -0.70 -3.56 -11.77
N THR A 35 -1.38 -4.70 -11.92
CA THR A 35 -2.32 -5.18 -10.88
C THR A 35 -1.52 -5.70 -9.70
N LEU A 36 -1.78 -5.17 -8.51
CA LEU A 36 -1.04 -5.54 -7.30
C LEU A 36 -1.38 -6.98 -6.89
N SER A 37 -0.36 -7.81 -6.73
CA SER A 37 -0.50 -9.15 -6.14
C SER A 37 -0.44 -9.06 -4.62
N GLU A 38 -1.51 -9.45 -3.95
CA GLU A 38 -1.68 -9.24 -2.50
C GLU A 38 -1.71 -10.55 -1.72
N THR A 39 -0.66 -11.36 -1.90
CA THR A 39 -0.51 -12.69 -1.26
C THR A 39 -0.47 -12.64 0.28
N TYR A 40 -0.31 -11.46 0.86
CA TYR A 40 -0.36 -11.20 2.30
C TYR A 40 -1.79 -11.08 2.85
N LEU A 41 -2.80 -11.06 1.98
CA LEU A 41 -4.21 -11.07 2.37
C LEU A 41 -4.77 -12.50 2.37
N SER A 42 -5.87 -12.69 3.09
CA SER A 42 -6.65 -13.93 2.97
C SER A 42 -7.24 -14.07 1.57
N LEU A 43 -7.36 -15.32 1.10
CA LEU A 43 -7.92 -15.63 -0.22
C LEU A 43 -9.34 -15.04 -0.36
N GLY A 44 -9.60 -14.38 -1.50
CA GLY A 44 -10.91 -13.80 -1.79
C GLY A 44 -11.20 -12.44 -1.13
N VAL A 45 -10.23 -11.86 -0.41
CA VAL A 45 -10.36 -10.49 0.08
C VAL A 45 -10.29 -9.52 -1.12
N LEU A 46 -11.31 -8.67 -1.24
CA LEU A 46 -11.38 -7.61 -2.25
C LEU A 46 -11.11 -6.25 -1.63
N THR A 47 -10.54 -5.33 -2.40
CA THR A 47 -10.41 -3.93 -2.01
C THR A 47 -11.65 -3.15 -2.44
N ILE A 48 -12.60 -3.01 -1.52
CA ILE A 48 -13.81 -2.22 -1.76
C ILE A 48 -13.46 -0.72 -1.80
N GLY A 49 -14.12 -0.01 -2.71
CA GLY A 49 -14.01 1.42 -2.94
C GLY A 49 -13.74 1.71 -4.40
N ASP A 50 -13.95 2.96 -4.80
CA ASP A 50 -13.46 3.50 -6.06
C ASP A 50 -12.55 4.68 -5.73
N THR A 51 -11.28 4.57 -6.11
CA THR A 51 -10.29 5.61 -5.88
C THR A 51 -9.36 5.66 -7.06
N ASP A 52 -9.09 6.86 -7.54
CA ASP A 52 -8.17 7.10 -8.64
C ASP A 52 -7.34 8.34 -8.27
N THR A 53 -6.08 8.13 -7.91
CA THR A 53 -5.27 9.17 -7.29
C THR A 53 -3.83 9.10 -7.76
N THR A 54 -3.33 10.22 -8.30
CA THR A 54 -1.91 10.43 -8.59
C THR A 54 -1.25 11.06 -7.38
N LEU A 55 -0.14 10.46 -6.94
CA LEU A 55 0.60 10.86 -5.75
C LEU A 55 1.62 11.95 -6.08
N GLY A 56 1.60 13.02 -5.30
CA GLY A 56 2.63 14.05 -5.33
C GLY A 56 4.02 13.56 -4.94
N ALA A 57 5.00 14.46 -4.97
CA ALA A 57 6.42 14.14 -4.74
C ALA A 57 6.74 13.69 -3.29
N ASP A 58 5.83 13.91 -2.34
CA ASP A 58 5.97 13.52 -0.94
C ASP A 58 4.75 12.75 -0.40
N GLU A 59 3.86 12.30 -1.28
CA GLU A 59 2.60 11.65 -0.91
C GLU A 59 2.65 10.13 -1.03
N TYR A 60 1.90 9.48 -0.16
CA TYR A 60 1.79 8.02 -0.06
C TYR A 60 0.32 7.63 0.01
N PHE A 61 0.00 6.51 -0.64
CA PHE A 61 -1.31 5.86 -0.51
C PHE A 61 -1.15 4.62 0.37
N MET A 62 -1.95 4.53 1.44
CA MET A 62 -1.80 3.46 2.42
C MET A 62 -3.12 2.75 2.69
N LEU A 63 -3.08 1.42 2.78
CA LEU A 63 -4.24 0.58 3.08
C LEU A 63 -4.01 -0.28 4.32
N GLY A 64 -5.07 -0.60 5.04
CA GLY A 64 -5.02 -1.67 6.04
C GLY A 64 -5.20 -3.04 5.40
N ASP A 65 -4.48 -4.03 5.91
CA ASP A 65 -4.62 -5.42 5.44
C ASP A 65 -6.02 -5.98 5.79
N ASN A 66 -6.68 -5.48 6.84
CA ASN A 66 -8.10 -5.77 7.11
C ASN A 66 -9.02 -4.88 6.24
N ARG A 67 -9.09 -5.18 4.94
CA ARG A 67 -9.69 -4.32 3.90
C ARG A 67 -11.11 -3.86 4.19
N TYR A 68 -11.94 -4.73 4.76
CA TYR A 68 -13.35 -4.43 5.00
C TYR A 68 -13.61 -3.50 6.20
N PHE A 69 -12.65 -3.40 7.13
CA PHE A 69 -12.83 -2.65 8.38
C PHE A 69 -11.78 -1.57 8.60
N SER A 70 -10.85 -1.39 7.66
CA SER A 70 -9.80 -0.39 7.74
C SER A 70 -10.31 0.97 7.29
N PHE A 71 -10.23 1.96 8.18
CA PHE A 71 -10.27 3.37 7.82
C PHE A 71 -8.86 3.79 7.37
N ASP A 72 -8.70 4.10 6.08
CA ASP A 72 -7.39 4.32 5.46
C ASP A 72 -7.46 5.31 4.28
N SER A 73 -6.49 5.29 3.35
CA SER A 73 -6.43 6.27 2.25
C SER A 73 -7.65 6.26 1.32
N ARG A 74 -8.45 5.18 1.32
CA ARG A 74 -9.77 5.17 0.64
C ARG A 74 -10.78 6.13 1.26
N ASN A 75 -10.57 6.51 2.53
CA ASN A 75 -11.46 7.38 3.28
C ASN A 75 -10.85 8.77 3.49
N TRP A 76 -9.56 8.85 3.84
CA TRP A 76 -8.90 10.11 4.20
C TRP A 76 -7.98 10.68 3.10
N GLY A 77 -7.78 9.97 2.00
CA GLY A 77 -6.88 10.40 0.92
C GLY A 77 -5.40 10.04 1.16
N THR A 78 -4.51 10.83 0.57
CA THR A 78 -3.06 10.59 0.64
C THR A 78 -2.48 11.14 1.94
N LEU A 79 -1.33 10.58 2.36
CA LEU A 79 -0.57 11.08 3.51
C LEU A 79 0.80 11.57 3.04
N ARG A 80 1.33 12.62 3.66
CA ARG A 80 2.66 13.12 3.34
C ARG A 80 3.72 12.33 4.09
N LYS A 81 4.95 12.36 3.59
CA LYS A 81 6.11 11.73 4.25
C LYS A 81 6.25 12.13 5.73
N GLY A 82 5.93 13.38 6.06
CA GLY A 82 5.99 13.91 7.43
C GLY A 82 4.97 13.29 8.39
N ASP A 83 3.89 12.68 7.87
CA ASP A 83 2.90 11.97 8.67
C ASP A 83 3.36 10.55 9.04
N ILE A 84 4.40 10.04 8.35
CA ILE A 84 4.95 8.70 8.54
C ILE A 84 6.14 8.76 9.51
N ILE A 85 5.95 8.19 10.70
CA ILE A 85 6.95 8.23 11.76
C ILE A 85 8.02 7.14 11.59
N GLY A 86 7.70 6.04 10.90
CA GLY A 86 8.65 4.95 10.66
C GLY A 86 8.07 3.80 9.83
N VAL A 87 8.95 2.89 9.42
CA VAL A 87 8.62 1.70 8.63
C VAL A 87 8.94 0.45 9.43
N VAL A 88 7.99 -0.48 9.54
CA VAL A 88 8.18 -1.76 10.23
C VAL A 88 9.03 -2.69 9.36
N ARG A 89 10.22 -3.08 9.84
CA ARG A 89 11.16 -3.96 9.10
C ARG A 89 11.27 -5.38 9.66
N LEU A 90 10.83 -5.61 10.90
CA LEU A 90 10.99 -6.88 11.60
C LEU A 90 9.74 -7.21 12.41
N ARG A 91 9.24 -8.46 12.28
CA ARG A 91 8.22 -9.02 13.16
C ARG A 91 8.83 -10.13 14.03
N LEU A 92 8.91 -9.87 15.34
CA LEU A 92 9.53 -10.78 16.32
C LEU A 92 8.61 -11.89 16.84
N TRP A 93 7.28 -11.75 16.68
CA TRP A 93 6.29 -12.70 17.20
C TRP A 93 5.45 -13.32 16.07
N PRO A 94 5.10 -14.63 16.12
CA PRO A 94 5.43 -15.60 17.17
C PRO A 94 6.91 -16.03 17.15
N LEU A 95 7.46 -16.36 18.32
CA LEU A 95 8.88 -16.77 18.52
C LEU A 95 9.29 -18.07 17.80
N ARG A 96 8.43 -18.63 16.93
CA ARG A 96 8.72 -19.81 16.08
C ARG A 96 9.43 -19.44 14.77
N GLY A 97 9.65 -18.15 14.53
CA GLY A 97 10.47 -17.64 13.43
C GLY A 97 10.43 -16.11 13.39
N ALA A 98 11.57 -15.45 13.46
CA ALA A 98 11.66 -14.03 13.13
C ALA A 98 11.41 -13.90 11.63
N HIS A 99 10.43 -13.09 11.24
CA HIS A 99 10.16 -12.81 9.83
C HIS A 99 10.66 -11.41 9.50
N THR A 100 11.60 -11.32 8.56
CA THR A 100 12.03 -10.07 7.94
C THR A 100 11.11 -9.75 6.78
N PHE A 101 10.70 -8.49 6.67
CA PHE A 101 10.01 -8.03 5.48
C PHE A 101 11.04 -7.43 4.52
N GLU A 102 11.15 -7.99 3.32
CA GLU A 102 11.87 -7.32 2.25
C GLU A 102 11.07 -6.11 1.77
N ALA A 103 11.77 -5.10 1.25
CA ALA A 103 11.09 -4.04 0.53
C ALA A 103 10.37 -4.67 -0.68
N PRO A 104 9.13 -4.29 -0.98
CA PRO A 104 8.42 -4.83 -2.13
C PRO A 104 9.24 -4.58 -3.41
N SER A 105 9.60 -5.65 -4.12
CA SER A 105 10.21 -5.57 -5.44
C SER A 105 9.11 -5.55 -6.48
N TYR A 106 9.02 -4.49 -7.27
CA TYR A 106 8.15 -4.43 -8.43
C TYR A 106 8.91 -4.98 -9.65
N GLU A 107 8.26 -5.81 -10.47
CA GLU A 107 8.79 -6.13 -11.80
C GLU A 107 8.89 -4.83 -12.60
N GLY A 108 10.11 -4.35 -12.87
CA GLY A 108 10.33 -3.11 -13.60
C GLY A 108 11.37 -2.15 -13.02
N GLY A 109 11.86 -2.37 -11.80
CA GLY A 109 13.00 -1.60 -11.32
C GLY A 109 13.13 -1.57 -9.81
N GLN A 110 14.28 -2.03 -9.33
CA GLN A 110 14.74 -1.68 -7.99
C GLN A 110 14.92 -0.16 -7.89
N LYS A 111 14.44 0.41 -6.78
CA LYS A 111 14.99 1.66 -6.24
C LYS A 111 15.36 1.43 -4.79
#